data_AF-A0A919UMI3-F1
#
_entry.id   AF-A0A919UMI3-F1
#
_cell.length_a   1.000
_cell.length_b   1.000
_cell.length_c   1.000
_cell.angle_alpha   90.00
_cell.angle_beta   90.00
_cell.angle_gamma   90.00
#
_symmetry.space_group_name_H-M   'P 1'
#
loop_
_entity.id
_entity.type
_entity.pdbx_description
1 polymer ?
#
loop_
_entity_poly.entity_id
_entity_poly.type
_entity_poly.pdbx_seq_one_letter_code
_entity_poly.pdbx_strand_id
1 'polypeptide(L)'
;MSESRAAVEKLRAELANVGVDDAYEIGDDATLSVWIGLVVSYRDGFFRWQEGAVKRRHLGTDPVGCAIRVARRYAELRADVPLWWEDLAKVLRGDAAEDYP
;
A
#
# COMPACT_ATOMS: atom_id res chain seq x y z
N MET A 1 -15.74 -2.16 15.92
CA MET A 1 -14.77 -2.26 14.82
C MET A 1 -15.46 -1.72 13.57
N SER A 2 -14.82 -0.81 12.84
CA SER A 2 -15.34 -0.30 11.58
C SER A 2 -15.23 -1.37 10.48
N GLU A 3 -16.12 -1.33 9.50
CA GLU A 3 -16.06 -2.21 8.33
C GLU A 3 -14.71 -2.07 7.60
N SER A 4 -14.21 -0.84 7.47
CA SER A 4 -12.91 -0.55 6.87
C SER A 4 -11.77 -1.26 7.58
N ARG A 5 -11.75 -1.22 8.92
CA ARG A 5 -10.70 -1.88 9.70
C ARG A 5 -10.71 -3.38 9.50
N ALA A 6 -11.88 -4.00 9.54
CA ALA A 6 -12.01 -5.45 9.31
C ALA A 6 -11.56 -5.84 7.88
N ALA A 7 -11.88 -5.02 6.88
CA ALA A 7 -11.47 -5.25 5.50
C ALA A 7 -9.95 -5.12 5.32
N VAL A 8 -9.33 -4.14 5.98
CA VAL A 8 -7.88 -3.90 5.99
C VAL A 8 -7.13 -5.00 6.73
N GLU A 9 -7.58 -5.40 7.92
CA GLU A 9 -6.99 -6.50 8.68
C GLU A 9 -7.01 -7.80 7.87
N LYS A 10 -8.13 -8.09 7.20
CA LYS A 10 -8.25 -9.24 6.30
C LYS A 10 -7.30 -9.13 5.12
N LEU A 11 -7.24 -7.99 4.44
CA LEU A 11 -6.31 -7.78 3.33
C LEU A 11 -4.86 -7.96 3.77
N ARG A 12 -4.48 -7.47 4.95
CA ARG A 12 -3.13 -7.64 5.51
C ARG A 12 -2.79 -9.11 5.74
N ALA A 13 -3.73 -9.89 6.28
CA ALA A 13 -3.56 -11.33 6.44
C ALA A 13 -3.38 -12.04 5.09
N GLU A 14 -4.18 -11.70 4.08
CA GLU A 14 -4.03 -12.27 2.74
C GLU A 14 -2.71 -11.87 2.06
N LEU A 15 -2.22 -10.66 2.30
CA LEU A 15 -0.91 -10.21 1.82
C LEU A 15 0.23 -11.02 2.44
N ALA A 16 0.18 -11.27 3.75
CA ALA A 16 1.15 -12.13 4.42
C ALA A 16 1.12 -13.58 3.86
N ASN A 17 -0.08 -14.12 3.59
CA ASN A 17 -0.23 -15.46 2.99
C ASN A 17 0.43 -15.59 1.61
N VAL A 18 0.61 -14.48 0.88
CA VAL A 18 1.28 -14.45 -0.43
C VAL A 18 2.71 -13.89 -0.36
N GLY A 19 3.28 -13.77 0.84
CA GLY A 19 4.68 -13.40 1.07
C GLY A 19 4.97 -11.90 1.13
N VAL A 20 3.95 -11.07 1.39
CA VAL A 20 4.09 -9.62 1.58
C VAL A 20 3.89 -9.28 3.06
N ASP A 21 4.96 -9.46 3.84
CA ASP A 21 4.93 -9.35 5.31
C ASP A 21 5.17 -7.91 5.82
N ASP A 22 5.73 -7.04 4.98
CA ASP A 22 6.10 -5.67 5.33
C ASP A 22 4.91 -4.70 5.37
N ALA A 23 3.70 -5.17 5.05
CA ALA A 23 2.52 -4.30 4.97
C ALA A 23 2.04 -3.85 6.37
N TYR A 24 1.83 -2.55 6.52
CA TYR A 24 1.40 -1.93 7.78
C TYR A 24 0.30 -0.89 7.56
N GLU A 25 -0.51 -0.65 8.58
CA GLU A 25 -1.59 0.33 8.55
C GLU A 25 -1.08 1.76 8.86
N ILE A 26 -1.64 2.78 8.20
CA ILE A 26 -1.25 4.19 8.37
C ILE A 26 -2.05 4.87 9.51
N GLY A 27 -2.90 4.12 10.23
CA GLY A 27 -3.61 4.59 11.43
C GLY A 27 -4.94 5.31 11.15
N ASP A 28 -5.45 5.23 9.93
CA ASP A 28 -6.76 5.75 9.52
C ASP A 28 -7.84 4.66 9.47
N ASP A 29 -7.59 3.47 10.04
CA ASP A 29 -8.45 2.28 10.01
C ASP A 29 -8.81 1.79 8.59
N ALA A 30 -8.21 2.36 7.54
CA ALA A 30 -8.68 2.19 6.17
C ALA A 30 -7.56 2.00 5.15
N THR A 31 -6.30 2.30 5.49
CA THR A 31 -5.19 2.34 4.55
C THR A 31 -4.01 1.49 5.01
N LEU A 32 -3.56 0.58 4.15
CA LEU A 32 -2.31 -0.16 4.23
C LEU A 32 -1.25 0.47 3.34
N SER A 33 -0.09 0.74 3.92
CA SER A 33 1.17 0.88 3.19
C SER A 33 1.73 -0.51 2.94
N VAL A 34 1.91 -0.90 1.69
CA VAL A 34 2.43 -2.22 1.30
C VAL A 34 3.90 -2.14 0.92
N TRP A 35 4.25 -1.05 0.23
CA TRP A 35 5.61 -0.66 -0.09
C TRP A 35 5.61 0.84 -0.28
N ILE A 36 6.77 1.48 -0.29
CA ILE A 36 6.83 2.93 -0.53
C ILE A 36 6.29 3.19 -1.95
N GLY A 37 5.35 4.12 -2.03
CA GLY A 37 4.61 4.34 -3.27
C GLY A 37 3.72 3.16 -3.66
N LEU A 38 3.34 2.25 -2.76
CA LEU A 38 2.29 1.26 -2.99
C LEU A 38 1.36 1.20 -1.79
N VAL A 39 0.19 1.82 -1.92
CA VAL A 39 -0.80 1.91 -0.84
C VAL A 39 -2.11 1.30 -1.27
N VAL A 40 -2.80 0.64 -0.36
CA VAL A 40 -4.14 0.08 -0.55
C VAL A 40 -5.07 0.68 0.49
N SER A 41 -6.21 1.21 0.07
CA SER A 41 -7.23 1.77 0.96
C SER A 41 -8.58 1.09 0.74
N TYR A 42 -9.39 0.98 1.78
CA TYR A 42 -10.76 0.48 1.70
C TYR A 42 -11.75 1.63 1.86
N ARG A 43 -12.57 1.89 0.82
CA ARG A 43 -13.60 2.94 0.83
C ARG A 43 -14.80 2.53 0.02
N ASP A 44 -15.99 2.79 0.57
CA ASP A 44 -17.29 2.55 -0.07
C ASP A 44 -17.52 1.09 -0.50
N GLY A 45 -16.96 0.12 0.25
CA GLY A 45 -17.07 -1.31 -0.10
C GLY A 45 -15.97 -1.84 -1.03
N PHE A 46 -15.00 -0.99 -1.44
CA PHE A 46 -13.98 -1.34 -2.42
C PHE A 46 -12.57 -1.10 -1.89
N PHE A 47 -11.67 -2.04 -2.20
CA PHE A 47 -10.23 -1.83 -2.18
C PHE A 47 -9.80 -0.95 -3.34
N ARG A 48 -8.96 0.03 -3.04
CA ARG A 48 -8.38 1.01 -3.97
C ARG A 48 -6.89 1.04 -3.73
N TRP A 49 -6.08 0.72 -4.73
CA TRP A 49 -4.62 0.81 -4.58
C TRP A 49 -4.01 1.78 -5.58
N GLN A 50 -2.89 2.39 -5.19
CA GLN A 50 -2.21 3.47 -5.90
C GLN A 50 -0.70 3.25 -5.91
N GLU A 51 -0.04 3.68 -7.00
CA GLU A 51 1.40 3.56 -7.22
C GLU A 51 2.11 4.93 -7.31
N GLY A 52 3.00 5.25 -6.37
CA GLY A 52 3.77 6.50 -6.35
C GLY A 52 2.88 7.75 -6.40
N ALA A 53 3.40 8.82 -7.03
CA ALA A 53 2.62 10.04 -7.29
C ALA A 53 1.66 9.90 -8.49
N VAL A 54 1.89 8.89 -9.34
CA VAL A 54 1.06 8.61 -10.52
C VAL A 54 -0.14 7.80 -10.05
N LYS A 55 -1.30 8.44 -9.87
CA LYS A 55 -2.54 7.79 -9.38
C LYS A 55 -3.09 6.71 -10.34
N ARG A 56 -2.37 5.60 -10.52
CA ARG A 56 -2.88 4.38 -11.15
C ARG A 56 -3.73 3.69 -10.11
N ARG A 57 -5.04 3.97 -10.18
CA ARG A 57 -6.03 3.44 -9.27
C ARG A 57 -6.60 2.16 -9.86
N HIS A 58 -6.52 1.05 -9.12
CA HIS A 58 -7.34 -0.11 -9.44
C HIS A 58 -8.28 -0.46 -8.30
N LEU A 59 -9.42 -1.05 -8.68
CA LEU A 59 -10.53 -1.36 -7.80
C LEU A 59 -10.69 -2.86 -7.64
N GLY A 60 -11.15 -3.28 -6.46
CA GLY A 60 -11.58 -4.65 -6.20
C GLY A 60 -12.48 -4.73 -4.97
N THR A 61 -13.32 -5.75 -4.91
CA THR A 61 -14.19 -6.04 -3.75
C THR A 61 -13.71 -7.26 -2.97
N ASP A 62 -13.04 -8.20 -3.66
CA ASP A 62 -12.48 -9.40 -3.06
C ASP A 62 -11.08 -9.13 -2.47
N PRO A 63 -10.87 -9.32 -1.15
CA PRO A 63 -9.57 -9.14 -0.51
C PRO A 63 -8.51 -10.11 -1.03
N VAL A 64 -8.85 -11.36 -1.35
CA VAL A 64 -7.89 -12.36 -1.83
C VAL A 64 -7.35 -11.97 -3.20
N GLY A 65 -8.24 -11.69 -4.15
CA GLY A 65 -7.87 -11.20 -5.47
C GLY A 65 -7.13 -9.86 -5.41
N CYS A 66 -7.47 -9.00 -4.45
CA CYS A 66 -6.72 -7.76 -4.22
C CYS A 66 -5.28 -8.05 -3.76
N ALA A 67 -5.10 -8.92 -2.77
CA ALA A 67 -3.79 -9.32 -2.27
C ALA A 67 -2.91 -9.92 -3.38
N ILE A 68 -3.43 -10.82 -4.21
CA ILE A 68 -2.69 -11.43 -5.32
C ILE A 68 -2.20 -10.35 -6.32
N ARG A 69 -3.06 -9.40 -6.71
CA ARG A 69 -2.69 -8.33 -7.64
C ARG A 69 -1.63 -7.40 -7.04
N VAL A 70 -1.83 -7.02 -5.80
CA VAL A 70 -0.90 -6.15 -5.05
C VAL A 70 0.44 -6.85 -4.88
N ALA A 71 0.47 -8.14 -4.51
CA ALA A 71 1.69 -8.92 -4.34
C ALA A 71 2.45 -9.11 -5.65
N ARG A 72 1.73 -9.37 -6.76
CA ARG A 72 2.34 -9.41 -8.09
C ARG A 72 3.03 -8.09 -8.41
N ARG A 73 2.35 -6.96 -8.17
CA ARG A 73 2.92 -5.65 -8.47
C ARG A 73 4.07 -5.29 -7.53
N TYR A 74 3.97 -5.64 -6.26
CA TYR A 74 5.05 -5.52 -5.29
C TYR A 74 6.30 -6.25 -5.78
N ALA A 75 6.16 -7.48 -6.28
CA ALA A 75 7.28 -8.23 -6.84
C ALA A 75 7.85 -7.57 -8.11
N GLU A 76 7.00 -7.09 -9.02
CA GLU A 76 7.43 -6.35 -10.23
C GLU A 76 8.22 -5.10 -9.87
N LEU A 77 7.72 -4.30 -8.92
CA LEU A 77 8.36 -3.07 -8.48
C LEU A 77 9.67 -3.31 -7.71
N ARG A 78 9.79 -4.42 -6.98
CA ARG A 78 11.04 -4.80 -6.31
C ARG A 78 12.09 -5.33 -7.29
N ALA A 79 11.66 -5.97 -8.38
CA ALA A 79 12.56 -6.47 -9.41
C ALA A 79 13.11 -5.35 -10.30
N ASP A 80 12.30 -4.34 -10.59
CA ASP A 80 12.67 -3.16 -11.38
C ASP A 80 12.17 -1.89 -10.68
N VAL A 81 13.01 -1.36 -9.79
CA VAL A 81 12.66 -0.18 -8.97
C VAL A 81 12.54 1.04 -9.88
N PRO A 82 11.35 1.66 -10.00
CA PRO A 82 11.17 2.76 -10.93
C PRO A 82 11.95 4.02 -10.52
N LEU A 83 12.43 4.81 -11.49
CA LEU A 83 13.19 6.05 -11.20
C LEU A 83 12.44 7.08 -10.35
N TRP A 84 11.11 7.14 -10.44
CA TRP A 84 10.29 8.02 -9.58
C TRP A 84 10.42 7.67 -8.09
N TRP A 85 10.91 6.47 -7.77
CA TRP A 85 11.28 6.10 -6.43
C TRP A 85 12.35 7.01 -5.84
N GLU A 86 13.38 7.36 -6.62
CA GLU A 86 14.46 8.19 -6.11
C GLU A 86 13.96 9.59 -5.76
N ASP A 87 13.03 10.11 -6.55
CA ASP A 87 12.39 11.40 -6.29
C ASP A 87 11.49 11.33 -5.05
N LEU A 88 10.70 10.27 -4.89
CA LEU A 88 9.91 10.04 -3.68
C LEU A 88 10.81 9.83 -2.45
N ALA A 89 11.91 9.09 -2.57
CA ALA A 89 12.87 8.86 -1.51
C ALA A 89 13.61 10.15 -1.12
N LYS A 90 13.89 11.05 -2.06
CA LYS A 90 14.42 12.39 -1.77
C LYS A 90 13.42 13.23 -0.99
N VAL A 91 12.14 13.20 -1.36
CA VAL A 91 11.07 13.89 -0.60
C VAL A 91 10.97 13.31 0.82
N LEU A 92 10.87 11.99 0.95
CA LEU A 92 10.78 11.32 2.26
C LEU A 92 12.03 11.52 3.13
N ARG A 93 13.24 11.59 2.54
CA ARG A 93 14.48 11.91 3.26
C ARG A 93 14.63 13.40 3.56
N GLY A 94 14.05 14.27 2.73
CA GLY A 94 14.01 15.72 2.93
C GLY A 94 13.06 16.11 4.06
N ASP A 95 11.89 15.46 4.16
CA ASP A 95 10.95 15.63 5.26
C ASP A 95 11.49 15.08 6.60
N ALA A 96 12.51 14.21 6.57
CA ALA A 96 13.20 13.75 7.78
C ALA A 96 14.24 14.73 8.33
N ALA A 97 14.48 15.88 7.67
CA ALA A 97 15.49 16.86 8.07
C ALA A 97 14.91 18.13 8.74
N GLU A 98 13.58 18.30 8.78
CA GLU A 98 12.93 19.45 9.43
C GLU A 98 11.74 18.99 10.29
N ASP A 99 12.03 18.38 11.45
CA ASP A 99 11.39 18.72 12.73
C ASP A 99 11.75 17.69 13.81
N TYR A 100 12.74 18.05 14.63
CA TYR A 100 12.76 17.65 16.04
C TYR A 100 13.48 18.75 16.83
N PRO A 101 12.77 19.58 17.63
CA PRO A 101 13.41 20.45 18.62
C PRO A 101 14.05 19.65 19.76
#